data_AF-A0AAV6VSH9-F1
#
_entry.id   AF-A0AAV6VSH9-F1
#
_cell.length_a   1.000
_cell.length_b   1.000
_cell.length_c   1.000
_cell.angle_alpha   90.00
_cell.angle_beta   90.00
_cell.angle_gamma   90.00
#
_symmetry.space_group_name_H-M   'P 1'
#
loop_
_entity.id
_entity.type
_entity.pdbx_description
1 polymer ?
#
loop_
_entity_poly.entity_id
_entity_poly.type
_entity_poly.pdbx_seq_one_letter_code
_entity_poly.pdbx_strand_id
1 'polypeptide(L)'
;MFISDTLSRDCESDKTEIPEMNIEVHLVVPLTHEKSVELREAIRNDEELSKLVETITVGWPTKIDDVHESLKKYWSFRDEFAY
;
A
#
# COMPACT_ATOMS: atom_id res chain seq x y z
N MET A 1 23.15 -15.31 21.84
CA MET A 1 22.19 -14.42 21.17
C MET A 1 22.14 -14.86 19.72
N PHE A 2 21.24 -15.78 19.36
CA PHE A 2 21.23 -16.42 18.03
C PHE A 2 19.82 -16.57 17.47
N ILE A 3 18.83 -16.82 18.33
CA ILE A 3 17.42 -17.01 17.94
C ILE A 3 16.83 -15.77 17.25
N SER A 4 17.06 -14.58 17.79
CA SER A 4 16.54 -13.33 17.23
C SER A 4 17.15 -13.01 15.85
N ASP A 5 18.40 -13.40 15.61
CA ASP A 5 19.08 -13.17 14.32
C ASP A 5 18.62 -14.18 13.26
N THR A 6 18.44 -15.46 13.65
CA THR A 6 17.87 -16.48 12.75
C THR A 6 16.43 -16.21 12.38
N LEU A 7 15.57 -15.82 13.35
CA LEU A 7 14.16 -15.54 13.07
C LEU A 7 13.97 -14.27 12.24
N SER A 8 14.85 -13.27 12.39
CA SER A 8 14.80 -12.06 11.55
C SER A 8 15.15 -12.33 10.09
N ARG A 9 15.80 -13.46 9.79
CA ARG A 9 16.21 -13.85 8.42
C ARG A 9 15.30 -14.90 7.80
N ASP A 10 14.41 -15.51 8.57
CA ASP A 10 13.45 -16.53 8.12
C ASP A 10 12.12 -15.90 7.65
N CYS A 11 12.20 -14.73 7.02
CA CYS A 11 11.07 -14.18 6.26
C CYS A 11 11.10 -14.84 4.88
N GLU A 12 10.07 -15.62 4.55
CA GLU A 12 9.88 -16.12 3.18
C GLU A 12 9.78 -14.92 2.24
N SER A 13 10.83 -14.67 1.46
CA SER A 13 10.74 -13.75 0.34
C SER A 13 9.85 -14.41 -0.71
N ASP A 14 8.73 -13.77 -1.03
CA ASP A 14 7.90 -14.16 -2.16
C ASP A 14 8.75 -13.95 -3.42
N LYS A 15 9.37 -15.03 -3.92
CA LYS A 15 10.29 -15.01 -5.09
C LYS A 15 9.53 -14.96 -6.40
N THR A 16 8.40 -14.27 -6.44
CA THR A 16 7.74 -13.97 -7.69
C THR A 16 8.56 -12.88 -8.38
N GLU A 17 9.59 -13.28 -9.13
CA GLU A 17 10.33 -12.38 -10.02
C GLU A 17 9.34 -11.87 -11.07
N ILE A 18 8.89 -10.62 -10.92
CA ILE A 18 8.06 -9.93 -11.93
C ILE A 18 9.03 -9.49 -13.03
N PRO A 19 9.10 -10.19 -14.19
CA PRO A 19 10.25 -10.13 -15.10
C PRO A 19 10.47 -8.79 -15.81
N GLU A 20 9.52 -7.85 -15.70
CA GLU A 20 9.55 -6.56 -16.40
C GLU A 20 9.70 -5.36 -15.46
N MET A 21 9.87 -5.59 -14.15
CA MET A 21 9.82 -4.52 -13.16
C MET A 21 11.12 -4.50 -12.36
N ASN A 22 11.97 -3.50 -12.63
CA ASN A 22 13.24 -3.30 -11.92
C ASN A 22 12.94 -2.68 -10.54
N ILE A 23 12.37 -3.48 -9.64
CA ILE A 23 11.90 -3.05 -8.33
C ILE A 23 13.07 -3.11 -7.34
N GLU A 24 13.52 -1.94 -6.89
CA GLU A 24 14.48 -1.82 -5.79
C GLU A 24 13.71 -1.76 -4.46
N VAL A 25 13.86 -2.77 -3.61
CA VAL A 25 13.26 -2.77 -2.27
C VAL A 25 13.99 -1.76 -1.40
N HIS A 26 13.39 -0.58 -1.23
CA HIS A 26 13.95 0.51 -0.42
C HIS A 26 13.90 0.24 1.09
N LEU A 27 12.85 -0.45 1.57
CA LEU A 27 12.64 -0.69 2.99
C LEU A 27 11.75 -1.91 3.21
N VAL A 28 12.19 -2.81 4.10
CA VAL A 28 11.35 -3.89 4.65
C VAL A 28 11.01 -3.53 6.09
N VAL A 29 9.74 -3.23 6.35
CA VAL A 29 9.27 -2.94 7.71
C VAL A 29 8.63 -4.21 8.29
N PRO A 30 9.22 -4.82 9.33
CA PRO A 30 8.61 -5.96 9.99
C PRO A 30 7.38 -5.50 10.79
N LEU A 31 6.19 -5.92 10.34
CA LEU A 31 4.93 -5.72 11.07
C LEU A 31 4.47 -7.02 11.71
N THR A 32 4.04 -6.95 12.96
CA THR A 32 3.28 -8.05 13.57
C THR A 32 1.87 -8.10 12.96
N HIS A 33 1.23 -9.27 13.02
CA HIS A 33 -0.15 -9.43 12.55
C HIS A 33 -1.11 -8.48 13.28
N GLU A 34 -0.94 -8.27 14.58
CA GLU A 34 -1.77 -7.33 15.35
C GLU A 34 -1.64 -5.90 14.82
N LYS A 35 -0.40 -5.45 14.54
CA LYS A 35 -0.17 -4.10 14.00
C LYS A 35 -0.66 -3.92 12.58
N SER A 36 -0.66 -4.97 11.75
CA SER A 36 -1.23 -4.89 10.41
C SER A 36 -2.76 -4.80 10.44
N VAL A 37 -3.41 -5.45 11.41
CA VAL A 37 -4.86 -5.32 11.65
C VAL A 37 -5.19 -3.90 12.16
N GLU A 38 -4.47 -3.41 13.17
CA GLU A 38 -4.66 -2.04 13.68
C GLU A 38 -4.52 -1.00 12.57
N LEU A 39 -3.52 -1.14 11.69
CA LEU A 39 -3.33 -0.24 10.55
C LEU A 39 -4.50 -0.29 9.56
N ARG A 40 -5.00 -1.47 9.23
CA ARG A 40 -6.17 -1.62 8.36
C ARG A 40 -7.42 -0.98 8.97
N GLU A 41 -7.61 -1.10 10.28
CA GLU A 41 -8.71 -0.45 10.98
C GLU A 41 -8.55 1.07 11.01
N ALA A 42 -7.33 1.57 11.26
CA ALA A 42 -7.04 3.00 11.22
C ALA A 42 -7.31 3.59 9.83
N ILE A 43 -6.89 2.90 8.76
CA ILE A 43 -7.16 3.31 7.37
C ILE A 43 -8.67 3.32 7.08
N ARG A 44 -9.41 2.33 7.59
CA ARG A 44 -10.87 2.25 7.41
C ARG A 44 -11.61 3.38 8.12
N ASN A 45 -11.13 3.77 9.29
CA ASN A 45 -11.71 4.84 10.10
C ASN A 45 -11.35 6.23 9.59
N ASP A 46 -10.33 6.34 8.75
CA ASP A 46 -9.99 7.58 8.05
C ASP A 46 -10.89 7.74 6.81
N GLU A 47 -11.75 8.77 6.84
CA GLU A 47 -12.70 9.03 5.74
C GLU A 47 -12.02 9.35 4.41
N GLU A 48 -10.84 9.97 4.42
CA GLU A 48 -10.13 10.34 3.21
C GLU A 48 -9.50 9.11 2.56
N LEU A 49 -8.81 8.29 3.36
CA LEU A 49 -8.17 7.07 2.87
C LEU A 49 -9.21 6.02 2.46
N SER A 50 -10.31 5.90 3.19
CA SER A 50 -11.43 5.01 2.83
C SER A 50 -12.03 5.40 1.46
N LYS A 51 -12.26 6.70 1.21
CA LYS A 51 -12.71 7.19 -0.10
C LYS A 51 -11.67 6.98 -1.20
N LEU A 52 -10.39 7.12 -0.89
CA LEU A 52 -9.31 6.86 -1.83
C LEU A 52 -9.31 5.37 -2.25
N VAL A 53 -9.41 4.45 -1.30
CA VAL A 53 -9.50 3.01 -1.57
C VAL A 53 -10.72 2.68 -2.43
N GLU A 54 -11.87 3.27 -2.13
CA GLU A 54 -13.08 3.10 -2.95
C GLU A 54 -12.86 3.60 -4.39
N THR A 55 -12.26 4.79 -4.55
CA THR A 55 -11.98 5.38 -5.86
C THR A 55 -10.98 4.54 -6.66
N ILE A 56 -9.97 3.96 -6.01
CA ILE A 56 -9.03 3.05 -6.67
C ILE A 56 -9.73 1.76 -7.12
N THR A 57 -10.64 1.23 -6.29
CA THR A 57 -11.36 -0.03 -6.56
C THR A 57 -12.39 0.13 -7.68
N VAL A 58 -13.12 1.25 -7.71
CA VAL A 58 -14.14 1.56 -8.73
C VAL A 58 -13.53 2.12 -10.00
N GLY A 59 -12.39 2.81 -9.88
CA GLY A 59 -11.69 3.49 -10.96
C GLY A 59 -11.74 5.02 -10.81
N TRP A 60 -10.67 5.67 -11.25
CA TRP A 60 -10.58 7.13 -11.25
C TRP A 60 -11.48 7.75 -12.31
N PRO A 61 -12.12 8.90 -12.03
CA PRO A 61 -12.87 9.64 -13.05
C PRO A 61 -11.93 10.19 -14.14
N THR A 62 -12.48 10.57 -15.28
CA THR A 62 -11.67 11.01 -16.45
C THR A 62 -11.10 12.41 -16.29
N LYS A 63 -11.71 13.26 -15.48
CA LYS A 63 -11.30 14.65 -15.25
C LYS A 63 -11.09 14.91 -13.77
N ILE A 64 -10.10 15.77 -13.47
CA ILE A 64 -9.78 16.17 -12.10
C ILE A 64 -10.94 16.90 -11.41
N ASP A 65 -11.79 17.59 -12.15
CA ASP A 65 -12.96 18.29 -11.61
C ASP A 65 -14.02 17.34 -11.02
N ASP A 66 -14.10 16.13 -11.56
CA ASP A 66 -15.02 15.09 -11.10
C ASP A 66 -14.46 14.31 -9.89
N VAL A 67 -13.22 14.58 -9.48
CA VAL A 67 -12.59 14.00 -8.29
C VAL A 67 -13.04 14.77 -7.05
N HIS A 68 -13.37 14.03 -6.00
CA HIS A 68 -13.67 14.62 -4.69
C HIS A 68 -12.52 15.54 -4.22
N GLU A 69 -12.84 16.70 -3.66
CA GLU A 69 -11.85 17.74 -3.35
C GLU A 69 -10.68 17.23 -2.49
N SER A 70 -10.98 16.42 -1.48
CA SER A 70 -9.97 15.80 -0.61
C SER A 70 -9.03 14.84 -1.34
N LEU A 71 -9.45 14.28 -2.47
CA LEU A 71 -8.69 13.31 -3.26
C LEU A 71 -7.91 13.95 -4.42
N LYS A 72 -8.15 15.23 -4.75
CA LYS A 72 -7.45 15.92 -5.85
C LYS A 72 -5.93 15.91 -5.70
N LYS A 73 -5.43 15.92 -4.46
CA LYS A 73 -3.99 15.84 -4.16
C LYS A 73 -3.33 14.52 -4.61
N TYR A 74 -4.11 13.46 -4.75
CA TYR A 74 -3.65 12.14 -5.19
C TYR A 74 -3.75 11.95 -6.71
N TRP A 75 -4.37 12.88 -7.44
CA TRP A 75 -4.61 12.76 -8.88
C TRP A 75 -3.35 12.53 -9.72
N SER A 76 -2.23 13.16 -9.32
CA SER A 76 -0.94 13.03 -10.01
C SER A 76 -0.34 11.62 -9.89
N PHE A 77 -0.77 10.83 -8.91
CA PHE A 77 -0.27 9.49 -8.61
C PHE A 77 -1.31 8.40 -8.92
N ARG A 78 -2.42 8.74 -9.57
CA ARG A 78 -3.52 7.80 -9.83
C ARG A 78 -3.08 6.54 -10.59
N ASP A 79 -2.11 6.71 -11.49
CA ASP A 79 -1.57 5.63 -12.33
C ASP A 79 -0.67 4.69 -11.50
N GLU A 80 -0.11 5.15 -10.37
CA GLU A 80 0.68 4.32 -9.45
C GLU A 80 -0.18 3.44 -8.55
N PHE A 81 -1.44 3.85 -8.28
CA PHE A 81 -2.38 3.04 -7.48
C PHE A 81 -3.01 1.87 -8.26
N ALA A 82 -2.83 1.81 -9.57
CA ALA A 82 -3.42 0.79 -10.43
C ALA A 82 -2.57 -0.49 -10.55
N TYR A 83 -1.38 -0.52 -9.93
CA TYR A 83 -0.41 -1.63 -9.96
C TYR A 83 -0.34 -2.38 -8.64
#